data_AF-A0A8T7FM03-F1
#
_entry.id   AF-A0A8T7FM03-F1
#
_cell.length_a   1.000
_cell.length_b   1.000
_cell.length_c   1.000
_cell.angle_alpha   90.00
_cell.angle_beta   90.00
_cell.angle_gamma   90.00
#
_symmetry.space_group_name_H-M   'P 1'
#
loop_
_entity.id
_entity.type
_entity.pdbx_description
1 polymer ?
#
loop_
_entity_poly.entity_id
_entity_poly.type
_entity_poly.pdbx_seq_one_letter_code
_entity_poly.pdbx_strand_id
1 'polypeptide(L)'
;MNEPVLVLNANFEPIHVCTTRRAIGLILAGKAGMIANGRGHIRTISQLIPRPSVIRLESQVHRPRPRVKLTRREIFRRDNYTCQYCGKREVGLTIDHVIPRHMGGQHVWTNLVTACSACNHRKGGRKAEEAHMRLLHIPREPPADAAYIFGKHLADNHEWEPFISGW
;
A
#
# COMPACT_ATOMS: atom_id res chain seq x y z
N MET A 1 -0.88 -10.89 18.46
CA MET A 1 -1.97 -9.87 18.50
C MET A 1 -1.65 -8.60 17.72
N ASN A 2 -0.71 -8.64 16.77
CA ASN A 2 -0.37 -7.52 15.88
C ASN A 2 -0.80 -7.77 14.43
N GLU A 3 -1.51 -8.87 14.19
CA GLU A 3 -1.92 -9.27 12.87
C GLU A 3 -2.96 -8.29 12.33
N PRO A 4 -2.88 -7.97 11.02
CA PRO A 4 -3.64 -6.87 10.44
C PRO A 4 -5.13 -7.22 10.41
N VAL A 5 -6.04 -6.28 10.66
CA VAL A 5 -7.49 -6.49 10.63
C VAL A 5 -8.09 -5.41 9.76
N LEU A 6 -8.83 -5.81 8.72
CA LEU A 6 -9.50 -4.88 7.83
C LEU A 6 -10.66 -4.23 8.56
N VAL A 7 -10.69 -2.90 8.53
CA VAL A 7 -11.75 -2.08 9.09
C VAL A 7 -12.56 -1.53 7.94
N LEU A 8 -13.83 -1.92 7.90
CA LEU A 8 -14.83 -1.42 6.99
C LEU A 8 -15.61 -0.30 7.65
N ASN A 9 -16.05 0.64 6.84
CA ASN A 9 -17.01 1.66 7.23
C ASN A 9 -18.43 1.05 7.33
N ALA A 10 -19.40 1.82 7.82
CA ALA A 10 -20.77 1.34 7.98
C ALA A 10 -21.41 0.86 6.65
N ASN A 11 -21.01 1.46 5.52
CA ASN A 11 -21.41 1.09 4.16
C ASN A 11 -20.56 -0.01 3.50
N PHE A 12 -19.72 -0.72 4.27
CA PHE A 12 -18.79 -1.74 3.80
C PHE A 12 -17.59 -1.24 2.96
N GLU A 13 -17.40 0.07 2.80
CA GLU A 13 -16.19 0.63 2.19
C GLU A 13 -14.96 0.31 3.07
N PRO A 14 -13.86 -0.23 2.51
CA PRO A 14 -12.65 -0.47 3.27
C PRO A 14 -11.95 0.85 3.62
N ILE A 15 -11.77 1.11 4.91
CA ILE A 15 -11.19 2.37 5.38
C ILE A 15 -9.79 2.20 5.97
N HIS A 16 -9.51 1.15 6.71
CA HIS A 16 -8.24 1.09 7.44
C HIS A 16 -7.82 -0.34 7.73
N VAL A 17 -6.55 -0.53 8.07
CA VAL A 17 -6.04 -1.80 8.60
C VAL A 17 -5.48 -1.55 9.99
N CYS A 18 -6.09 -2.14 11.01
CA CYS A 18 -5.63 -2.01 12.40
C CYS A 18 -5.00 -3.31 12.90
N THR A 19 -4.46 -3.31 14.12
CA THR A 19 -4.00 -4.56 14.76
C THR A 19 -5.16 -5.32 15.37
N THR A 20 -5.01 -6.64 15.51
CA THR A 20 -5.99 -7.49 16.22
C THR A 20 -6.33 -6.94 17.61
N ARG A 21 -5.34 -6.47 18.37
CA ARG A 21 -5.58 -5.83 19.68
C ARG A 21 -6.54 -4.64 19.60
N ARG A 22 -6.32 -3.74 18.63
CA ARG A 22 -7.19 -2.56 18.44
C ARG A 22 -8.59 -2.98 17.99
N ALA A 23 -8.70 -3.95 17.09
CA ALA A 23 -9.99 -4.47 16.63
C ALA A 23 -10.84 -5.03 17.78
N ILE A 24 -10.23 -5.84 18.65
CA ILE A 24 -10.91 -6.37 19.85
C ILE A 24 -11.39 -5.23 20.75
N GLY A 25 -10.56 -4.20 20.97
CA GLY A 25 -10.96 -3.03 21.75
C GLY A 25 -12.17 -2.30 21.16
N LEU A 26 -12.26 -2.19 19.83
CA LEU A 26 -13.42 -1.58 19.15
C LEU A 26 -14.69 -2.44 19.30
N ILE A 27 -14.56 -3.76 19.20
CA ILE A 27 -15.68 -4.70 19.39
C ILE A 27 -16.19 -4.66 20.82
N LEU A 28 -15.31 -4.79 21.81
CA LEU A 28 -15.68 -4.78 23.23
C LEU A 28 -16.28 -3.44 23.67
N ALA A 29 -15.88 -2.34 23.03
CA ALA A 29 -16.47 -1.02 23.25
C ALA A 29 -17.82 -0.81 22.52
N GLY A 30 -18.34 -1.81 21.81
CA GLY A 30 -19.59 -1.72 21.05
C GLY A 30 -19.53 -0.79 19.83
N LYS A 31 -18.32 -0.46 19.34
CA LYS A 31 -18.13 0.48 18.22
C LYS A 31 -18.00 -0.21 16.86
N ALA A 32 -17.78 -1.53 16.87
CA ALA A 32 -17.60 -2.30 15.65
C ALA A 32 -18.15 -3.72 15.81
N GLY A 33 -18.78 -4.22 14.76
CA GLY A 33 -19.17 -5.62 14.61
C GLY A 33 -18.08 -6.43 13.90
N MET A 34 -17.94 -7.70 14.26
CA MET A 34 -17.06 -8.62 13.54
C MET A 34 -17.79 -9.18 12.31
N ILE A 35 -17.17 -9.06 11.14
CA ILE A 35 -17.72 -9.58 9.88
C ILE A 35 -17.13 -10.94 9.54
N ALA A 36 -15.81 -11.11 9.76
CA ALA A 36 -15.13 -12.35 9.47
C ALA A 36 -14.16 -12.74 10.58
N ASN A 37 -14.23 -14.01 10.99
CA ASN A 37 -13.26 -14.69 11.83
C ASN A 37 -12.41 -15.65 10.97
N GLY A 38 -11.49 -15.09 10.20
CA GLY A 38 -10.60 -15.89 9.34
C GLY A 38 -9.45 -16.57 10.07
N ARG A 39 -9.34 -16.43 11.41
CA ARG A 39 -8.08 -16.72 12.14
C ARG A 39 -8.23 -17.47 13.46
N GLY A 40 -9.39 -18.09 13.68
CA GLY A 40 -9.64 -18.92 14.86
C GLY A 40 -9.95 -18.10 16.11
N HIS A 41 -9.34 -18.46 17.24
CA HIS A 41 -9.71 -17.90 18.54
C HIS A 41 -8.50 -17.55 19.40
N ILE A 42 -8.67 -16.54 20.24
CA ILE A 42 -7.75 -16.16 21.30
C ILE A 42 -8.27 -16.77 22.60
N ARG A 43 -7.49 -17.68 23.17
CA ARG A 43 -7.79 -18.29 24.47
C ARG A 43 -7.28 -17.38 25.58
N THR A 44 -8.18 -17.00 26.47
CA THR A 44 -7.86 -16.34 27.74
C THR A 44 -8.08 -17.32 28.89
N ILE A 45 -7.84 -16.89 30.12
CA ILE A 45 -8.02 -17.73 31.31
C ILE A 45 -9.50 -18.13 31.48
N SER A 46 -10.44 -17.23 31.12
CA SER A 46 -11.86 -17.41 31.36
C SER A 46 -12.71 -17.50 30.08
N GLN A 47 -12.17 -17.14 28.91
CA GLN A 47 -12.96 -16.97 27.69
C GLN A 47 -12.20 -17.40 26.44
N LEU A 48 -12.96 -17.82 25.41
CA LEU A 48 -12.48 -18.03 24.05
C LEU A 48 -13.03 -16.91 23.17
N ILE A 49 -12.18 -15.99 22.75
CA ILE A 49 -12.59 -14.79 22.00
C ILE A 49 -12.31 -15.05 20.51
N PRO A 50 -13.26 -14.84 19.59
CA PRO A 50 -12.99 -14.99 18.16
C PRO A 50 -11.92 -13.99 17.72
N ARG A 51 -11.03 -14.41 16.84
CA ARG A 51 -9.92 -13.59 16.38
C ARG A 51 -10.34 -12.84 15.11
N PRO A 52 -10.67 -11.54 15.20
CA PRO A 52 -11.23 -10.83 14.05
C PRO A 52 -10.21 -10.72 12.91
N SER A 53 -10.69 -10.92 11.69
CA SER A 53 -9.95 -10.61 10.46
C SER A 53 -10.53 -9.41 9.74
N VAL A 54 -11.86 -9.26 9.76
CA VAL A 54 -12.59 -8.12 9.22
C VAL A 54 -13.59 -7.62 10.26
N ILE A 55 -13.60 -6.31 10.51
CA ILE A 55 -14.58 -5.63 11.35
C ILE A 55 -15.27 -4.52 10.57
N ARG A 56 -16.51 -4.21 10.93
CA ARG A 56 -17.28 -3.09 10.40
C ARG A 56 -17.58 -2.11 11.52
N LEU A 57 -17.33 -0.82 11.31
CA LEU A 57 -17.76 0.21 12.25
C LEU A 57 -19.28 0.35 12.26
N GLU A 58 -19.86 0.59 13.44
CA GLU A 58 -21.31 0.81 13.56
C GLU A 58 -21.74 2.23 13.12
N SER A 59 -20.81 3.17 13.12
CA SER A 59 -21.06 4.55 12.67
C SER A 59 -20.34 4.83 11.36
N GLN A 60 -20.98 5.62 10.50
CA GLN A 60 -20.40 6.10 9.26
C GLN A 60 -19.26 7.08 9.57
N VAL A 61 -18.07 6.79 9.07
CA VAL A 61 -16.90 7.67 9.16
C VAL A 61 -16.72 8.40 7.83
N HIS A 62 -16.89 9.72 7.85
CA HIS A 62 -16.54 10.56 6.71
C HIS A 62 -15.08 10.98 6.82
N ARG A 63 -14.28 10.60 5.82
CA ARG A 63 -12.88 10.97 5.74
C ARG A 63 -12.51 11.47 4.34
N PRO A 64 -11.46 12.28 4.20
CA PRO A 64 -10.92 12.62 2.90
C PRO A 64 -10.51 11.36 2.12
N ARG A 65 -10.58 11.44 0.79
CA ARG A 65 -10.08 10.35 -0.08
C ARG A 65 -8.65 10.01 0.32
N PRO A 66 -8.34 8.72 0.53
CA PRO A 66 -6.98 8.32 0.88
C PRO A 66 -6.02 8.75 -0.23
N ARG A 67 -4.78 9.05 0.15
CA ARG A 67 -3.69 9.33 -0.79
C ARG A 67 -2.50 8.44 -0.45
N VAL A 68 -1.84 7.91 -1.47
CA VAL A 68 -0.63 7.11 -1.28
C VAL A 68 0.51 8.05 -0.95
N LYS A 69 1.11 7.87 0.22
CA LYS A 69 2.26 8.67 0.62
C LYS A 69 3.43 8.39 -0.33
N LEU A 70 4.05 9.46 -0.84
CA LEU A 70 5.25 9.36 -1.66
C LEU A 70 6.41 8.85 -0.79
N THR A 71 6.69 7.57 -0.90
CA THR A 71 7.79 6.91 -0.19
C THR A 71 8.54 6.00 -1.13
N ARG A 72 9.78 5.67 -0.79
CA ARG A 72 10.61 4.77 -1.59
C ARG A 72 9.98 3.40 -1.82
N ARG A 73 9.35 2.85 -0.78
CA ARG A 73 8.63 1.59 -0.87
C ARG A 73 7.47 1.66 -1.88
N GLU A 74 6.70 2.74 -1.86
CA GLU A 74 5.55 2.87 -2.77
C GLU A 74 5.97 3.19 -4.21
N ILE A 75 7.08 3.91 -4.44
CA ILE A 75 7.66 4.07 -5.79
C ILE A 75 8.07 2.71 -6.36
N PHE A 76 8.76 1.89 -5.56
CA PHE A 76 9.16 0.54 -5.98
C PHE A 76 7.94 -0.34 -6.23
N ARG A 77 6.94 -0.27 -5.37
CA ARG A 77 5.68 -1.01 -5.54
C ARG A 77 4.94 -0.61 -6.80
N ARG A 78 4.80 0.70 -7.06
CA ARG A 78 4.20 1.25 -8.29
C ARG A 78 4.87 0.70 -9.54
N ASP A 79 6.21 0.68 -9.52
CA ASP A 79 7.03 0.22 -10.63
C ASP A 79 7.24 -1.31 -10.63
N ASN A 80 6.49 -2.03 -9.79
CA ASN A 80 6.55 -3.48 -9.65
C ASN A 80 7.97 -4.02 -9.45
N TYR A 81 8.75 -3.31 -8.62
CA TYR A 81 10.15 -3.59 -8.31
C TYR A 81 11.01 -3.78 -9.58
N THR A 82 10.71 -3.03 -10.63
CA THR A 82 11.34 -3.16 -11.95
C THR A 82 12.01 -1.84 -12.34
N CYS A 83 13.25 -1.91 -12.81
CA CYS A 83 13.96 -0.75 -13.32
C CYS A 83 13.22 -0.15 -14.53
N GLN A 84 12.83 1.12 -14.44
CA GLN A 84 12.06 1.81 -15.46
C GLN A 84 12.87 2.17 -16.71
N TYR A 85 14.18 1.88 -16.73
CA TYR A 85 15.04 2.11 -17.90
C TYR A 85 15.38 0.83 -18.67
N CYS A 86 15.61 -0.28 -17.99
CA CYS A 86 16.04 -1.54 -18.62
C CYS A 86 15.07 -2.70 -18.46
N GLY A 87 14.01 -2.55 -17.64
CA GLY A 87 12.99 -3.57 -17.44
C GLY A 87 13.41 -4.74 -16.56
N LYS A 88 14.64 -4.72 -16.02
CA LYS A 88 15.11 -5.78 -15.14
C LYS A 88 14.58 -5.61 -13.71
N ARG A 89 14.20 -6.74 -13.10
CA ARG A 89 14.00 -6.88 -11.66
C ARG A 89 15.31 -7.34 -11.05
N GLU A 90 15.89 -6.52 -10.17
CA GLU A 90 17.21 -6.78 -9.57
C GLU A 90 17.19 -6.43 -8.08
N VAL A 91 18.17 -6.97 -7.34
CA VAL A 91 18.45 -6.57 -5.95
C VAL A 91 19.23 -5.25 -5.98
N GLY A 92 18.95 -4.34 -5.04
CA GLY A 92 19.66 -3.05 -4.98
C GLY A 92 19.08 -1.95 -5.86
N LEU A 93 17.76 -1.94 -6.08
CA LEU A 93 17.08 -0.85 -6.77
C LEU A 93 17.27 0.49 -6.04
N THR A 94 17.25 1.58 -6.80
CA THR A 94 17.37 2.96 -6.33
C THR A 94 16.22 3.80 -6.86
N ILE A 95 16.05 5.00 -6.28
CA ILE A 95 15.15 6.00 -6.86
C ILE A 95 16.00 6.94 -7.69
N ASP A 96 15.60 7.16 -8.92
CA ASP A 96 16.15 8.22 -9.76
C ASP A 96 15.11 9.33 -9.99
N HIS A 97 15.61 10.55 -10.15
CA HIS A 97 14.80 11.68 -10.60
C HIS A 97 14.93 11.79 -12.13
N VAL A 98 13.82 11.63 -12.85
CA VAL A 98 13.80 11.69 -14.33
C VAL A 98 14.44 13.00 -14.82
N ILE A 99 14.01 14.12 -14.23
CA ILE A 99 14.68 15.41 -14.27
C ILE A 99 15.54 15.53 -13.01
N PRO A 100 16.87 15.66 -13.12
CA PRO A 100 17.78 15.80 -11.99
C PRO A 100 17.43 16.99 -11.07
N ARG A 101 17.66 16.84 -9.75
CA ARG A 101 17.37 17.90 -8.77
C ARG A 101 18.10 19.22 -9.06
N HIS A 102 19.37 19.16 -9.50
CA HIS A 102 20.15 20.35 -9.82
C HIS A 102 19.65 21.07 -11.08
N MET A 103 18.81 20.41 -11.90
CA MET A 103 18.11 21.01 -13.04
C MET A 103 16.67 21.42 -12.69
N GLY A 104 16.34 21.54 -11.40
CA GLY A 104 15.00 21.93 -10.93
C GLY A 104 13.99 20.78 -10.81
N GLY A 105 14.44 19.53 -10.98
CA GLY A 105 13.58 18.36 -10.84
C GLY A 105 13.00 18.20 -9.44
N GLN A 106 11.67 18.19 -9.35
CA GLN A 106 10.93 18.11 -8.10
C GLN A 106 10.89 16.69 -7.54
N HIS A 107 10.76 16.55 -6.22
CA HIS A 107 10.60 15.25 -5.56
C HIS A 107 9.10 14.87 -5.50
N VAL A 108 8.54 14.53 -6.65
CA VAL A 108 7.10 14.26 -6.87
C VAL A 108 6.88 12.96 -7.65
N TRP A 109 5.68 12.38 -7.56
CA TRP A 109 5.33 11.12 -8.23
C TRP A 109 5.67 11.07 -9.71
N THR A 110 5.47 12.19 -10.41
CA THR A 110 5.68 12.35 -11.85
C THR A 110 7.14 12.57 -12.25
N ASN A 111 8.07 12.62 -11.29
CA ASN A 111 9.50 12.79 -11.56
C ASN A 111 10.36 11.68 -10.93
N LEU A 112 9.78 10.77 -10.14
CA LEU A 112 10.51 9.71 -9.46
C LEU A 112 10.21 8.35 -10.08
N VAL A 113 11.26 7.57 -10.33
CA VAL A 113 11.19 6.22 -10.88
C VAL A 113 12.15 5.28 -10.18
N THR A 114 11.85 4.00 -10.27
CA THR A 114 12.73 2.91 -9.85
C THR A 114 13.82 2.70 -10.90
N ALA A 115 15.08 2.66 -10.48
CA ALA A 115 16.23 2.42 -11.36
C ALA A 115 17.21 1.44 -10.71
N CYS A 116 17.75 0.49 -11.47
CA CYS A 116 18.89 -0.31 -10.99
C CYS A 116 20.15 0.55 -10.90
N SER A 117 21.12 0.16 -10.07
CA SER A 117 22.35 0.92 -9.84
C SER A 117 23.13 1.20 -11.13
N ALA A 118 23.19 0.23 -12.05
CA ALA A 118 23.87 0.40 -13.35
C ALA A 118 23.20 1.46 -14.22
N CYS A 119 21.86 1.44 -14.33
CA CYS A 119 21.13 2.46 -15.10
C CYS A 119 21.21 3.84 -14.43
N ASN A 120 21.06 3.90 -13.11
CA ASN A 120 21.14 5.14 -12.36
C ASN A 120 22.53 5.80 -12.51
N HIS A 121 23.60 5.00 -12.40
CA HIS A 121 24.96 5.48 -12.64
C HIS A 121 25.18 5.92 -14.10
N ARG A 122 24.68 5.16 -15.07
CA ARG A 122 24.77 5.52 -16.51
C ARG A 122 24.08 6.85 -16.80
N LYS A 123 22.91 7.11 -16.22
CA LYS A 123 22.22 8.39 -16.35
C LYS A 123 23.06 9.52 -15.77
N GLY A 124 23.67 9.30 -14.61
CA GLY A 124 24.76 10.14 -14.09
C GLY A 124 24.34 11.59 -13.85
N GLY A 125 23.11 11.83 -13.40
CA GLY A 125 22.59 13.17 -13.18
C GLY A 125 22.24 13.95 -14.45
N ARG A 126 22.21 13.32 -15.62
CA ARG A 126 21.64 13.91 -16.86
C ARG A 126 20.14 13.68 -16.93
N LYS A 127 19.46 14.35 -17.86
CA LYS A 127 18.10 13.95 -18.26
C LYS A 127 18.14 12.57 -18.93
N ALA A 128 17.03 11.85 -18.86
CA ALA A 128 16.94 10.53 -19.49
C ALA A 128 17.28 10.59 -21.00
N GLU A 129 16.78 11.62 -21.69
CA GLU A 129 17.04 11.88 -23.12
C GLU A 129 18.53 12.08 -23.43
N GLU A 130 19.21 12.91 -22.64
CA GLU A 130 20.65 13.20 -22.76
C GLU A 130 21.54 11.97 -22.47
N ALA A 131 21.02 11.02 -21.68
CA ALA A 131 21.67 9.74 -21.43
C ALA A 131 21.32 8.67 -22.48
N HIS A 132 20.52 9.02 -23.50
CA HIS A 132 19.93 8.08 -24.47
C HIS A 132 19.15 6.95 -23.80
N MET A 133 18.47 7.27 -22.70
CA MET A 133 17.66 6.36 -21.91
C MET A 133 16.20 6.74 -22.07
N ARG A 134 15.35 5.72 -22.26
CA ARG A 134 13.90 5.90 -22.33
C ARG A 134 13.25 5.22 -21.14
N LEU A 135 12.19 5.83 -20.64
CA LEU A 135 11.37 5.24 -19.60
C LEU A 135 10.44 4.21 -20.24
N LEU A 136 10.24 3.09 -19.56
CA LEU A 136 9.25 2.07 -19.94
C LEU A 136 7.82 2.59 -19.71
N HIS A 137 7.62 3.32 -18.63
CA HIS A 137 6.33 3.91 -18.29
C HIS A 137 6.50 5.36 -17.83
N ILE A 138 5.50 6.18 -18.16
CA ILE A 138 5.43 7.56 -17.68
C ILE A 138 5.13 7.52 -16.17
N PRO A 139 5.97 8.12 -15.31
CA PRO A 139 5.74 8.14 -13.88
C PRO A 139 4.48 8.93 -13.55
N ARG A 140 3.59 8.31 -12.78
CA ARG A 140 2.36 8.92 -12.26
C ARG A 140 2.15 8.52 -10.81
N GLU A 141 1.26 9.22 -10.12
CA GLU A 141 0.79 8.80 -8.81
C GLU A 141 -0.03 7.50 -8.97
N PRO A 142 0.19 6.47 -8.13
CA PRO A 142 -0.64 5.28 -8.15
C PRO A 142 -2.09 5.61 -7.78
N PRO A 143 -3.07 4.82 -8.26
CA PRO A 143 -4.44 4.99 -7.82
C PRO A 143 -4.54 4.77 -6.31
N ALA A 144 -5.41 5.54 -5.66
CA ALA A 144 -5.68 5.42 -4.23
C ALA A 144 -6.97 4.61 -3.97
N ASP A 145 -7.27 3.66 -4.84
CA ASP A 145 -8.39 2.73 -4.69
C ASP A 145 -8.11 1.67 -3.61
N ALA A 146 -9.16 0.93 -3.24
CA ALA A 146 -9.05 -0.10 -2.22
C ALA A 146 -8.07 -1.20 -2.63
N ALA A 147 -8.10 -1.58 -3.91
CA ALA A 147 -7.23 -2.59 -4.50
C ALA A 147 -5.75 -2.26 -4.30
N TYR A 148 -5.33 -1.02 -4.59
CA TYR A 148 -3.95 -0.60 -4.40
C TYR A 148 -3.60 -0.45 -2.92
N ILE A 149 -4.45 0.16 -2.11
CA ILE A 149 -4.11 0.45 -0.70
C ILE A 149 -4.05 -0.82 0.14
N PHE A 150 -5.07 -1.67 0.01
CA PHE A 150 -5.27 -2.85 0.86
C PHE A 150 -4.83 -4.15 0.20
N GLY A 151 -4.75 -4.20 -1.14
CA GLY A 151 -4.41 -5.44 -1.86
C GLY A 151 -3.06 -6.06 -1.49
N LYS A 152 -2.11 -5.29 -0.93
CA LYS A 152 -0.86 -5.83 -0.37
C LYS A 152 -1.06 -6.83 0.77
N HIS A 153 -2.24 -6.84 1.39
CA HIS A 153 -2.57 -7.76 2.47
C HIS A 153 -3.25 -9.04 1.99
N LEU A 154 -3.71 -9.11 0.73
CA LEU A 154 -4.49 -10.24 0.22
C LEU A 154 -3.70 -11.56 0.21
N ALA A 155 -2.38 -11.50 0.02
CA ALA A 155 -1.52 -12.69 0.05
C ALA A 155 -1.65 -13.48 1.37
N ASP A 156 -1.81 -12.77 2.49
CA ASP A 156 -1.96 -13.39 3.82
C ASP A 156 -3.42 -13.44 4.28
N ASN A 157 -4.34 -12.77 3.57
CA ASN A 157 -5.72 -12.48 4.00
C ASN A 157 -6.71 -12.55 2.83
N HIS A 158 -6.78 -13.72 2.20
CA HIS A 158 -7.63 -13.98 1.05
C HIS A 158 -9.12 -13.65 1.34
N GLU A 159 -9.56 -13.82 2.58
CA GLU A 159 -10.94 -13.53 2.99
C GLU A 159 -11.31 -12.04 2.93
N TRP A 160 -10.34 -11.15 2.68
CA TRP A 160 -10.58 -9.71 2.50
C TRP A 160 -10.97 -9.35 1.06
N GLU A 161 -10.73 -10.25 0.10
CA GLU A 161 -10.92 -10.00 -1.32
C GLU A 161 -12.32 -9.44 -1.67
N PRO A 162 -13.44 -9.98 -1.13
CA PRO A 162 -14.78 -9.46 -1.46
C PRO A 162 -15.02 -8.01 -1.03
N PHE A 163 -14.24 -7.49 -0.08
CA PHE A 163 -14.37 -6.13 0.44
C PHE A 163 -13.37 -5.16 -0.19
N ILE A 164 -12.40 -5.67 -0.94
CA ILE A 164 -11.36 -4.89 -1.62
C ILE A 164 -11.65 -4.83 -3.12
N SER A 165 -12.09 -5.94 -3.71
CA SER A 165 -12.45 -6.05 -5.12
C SER A 165 -13.83 -5.44 -5.36
N GLY A 166 -13.90 -4.26 -5.98
CA GLY A 166 -15.15 -3.58 -6.33
C GLY A 166 -15.32 -2.17 -5.76
N TRP A 167 -14.31 -1.65 -5.04
CA TRP A 167 -14.25 -0.28 -4.51
C TRP A 167 -13.11 0.54 -5.11
#